data_AF-A0A4S2T569-F1
#
_entry.id   AF-A0A4S2T569-F1
#
_cell.length_a   1.000
_cell.length_b   1.000
_cell.length_c   1.000
_cell.angle_alpha   90.00
_cell.angle_beta   90.00
_cell.angle_gamma   90.00
#
_symmetry.space_group_name_H-M   'P 1'
#
loop_
_entity.id
_entity.type
_entity.pdbx_description
1 polymer ?
#
loop_
_entity_poly.entity_id
_entity_poly.type
_entity_poly.pdbx_seq_one_letter_code
_entity_poly.pdbx_strand_id
1 'polypeptide(L)' 'MTPRPDTDPSTAEDIKAAVQIAQTARDHAVLAAEKEFWQRMGELSKSYHGAQQDVANAMGRKRDYVYKNVRKYTA' A
#
# COMPACT_ATOMS: atom_id res chain seq x y z
N MET A 1 19.72 -36.76 14.50
CA MET A 1 18.49 -35.94 14.46
C MET A 1 18.36 -35.27 15.82
N THR A 2 18.56 -33.96 15.88
CA THR A 2 18.25 -33.17 17.08
C THR A 2 16.73 -33.05 17.20
N PRO A 3 16.12 -33.34 18.38
CA PRO A 3 14.69 -33.17 18.56
C PRO A 3 14.36 -31.68 18.39
N ARG A 4 13.36 -31.37 17.58
CA ARG A 4 12.80 -30.02 17.53
C ARG A 4 12.22 -29.76 18.92
N PRO A 5 12.57 -28.66 19.60
CA PRO A 5 12.06 -28.42 20.94
C PRO A 5 10.54 -28.42 20.90
N ASP A 6 9.94 -29.23 21.78
CA ASP A 6 8.52 -29.24 22.10
C ASP A 6 8.15 -27.86 22.66
N THR A 7 8.01 -26.89 21.76
CA THR A 7 7.21 -25.70 22.01
C THR A 7 5.83 -26.12 21.56
N ASP A 8 4.89 -26.21 22.50
CA ASP A 8 3.49 -26.56 22.26
C ASP A 8 3.01 -26.08 20.88
N PRO A 9 2.33 -26.92 20.09
CA PRO A 9 1.80 -26.46 18.83
C PRO A 9 0.77 -25.39 19.18
N SER A 10 1.14 -24.12 19.02
CA SER A 10 0.18 -23.05 18.74
C SER A 10 -0.75 -23.68 17.71
N THR A 11 -1.99 -23.89 18.11
CA THR A 11 -2.94 -24.71 17.35
C THR A 11 -3.00 -24.18 15.92
N ALA A 12 -3.41 -24.99 14.95
CA ALA A 12 -3.57 -24.51 13.58
C ALA A 12 -4.45 -23.23 13.51
N GLU A 13 -5.35 -23.06 14.49
CA GLU A 13 -6.15 -21.86 14.72
C GLU A 13 -5.33 -20.66 15.20
N ASP A 14 -4.39 -20.84 16.12
CA ASP A 14 -3.50 -19.76 16.59
C ASP A 14 -2.58 -19.24 15.48
N ILE A 15 -2.05 -20.14 14.65
CA ILE A 15 -1.23 -19.76 13.48
C ILE A 15 -2.10 -18.97 12.48
N LYS A 16 -3.33 -19.43 12.23
CA LYS A 16 -4.27 -18.73 11.36
C LYS A 16 -4.60 -17.34 11.89
N ALA A 17 -4.85 -17.21 13.19
CA ALA A 17 -5.13 -15.93 13.84
C ALA A 17 -3.93 -14.98 13.72
N ALA A 18 -2.71 -15.47 13.99
CA ALA A 18 -1.48 -14.68 13.86
C ALA A 18 -1.27 -14.18 12.42
N VAL A 19 -1.49 -15.04 11.41
CA VAL A 19 -1.42 -14.66 10.00
C VAL A 19 -2.47 -13.62 9.64
N GLN A 20 -3.70 -13.75 10.11
CA GLN A 20 -4.76 -12.77 9.84
C GLN A 20 -4.43 -11.40 10.44
N ILE A 21 -3.89 -11.35 11.66
CA ILE A 21 -3.44 -10.11 12.30
C ILE A 21 -2.31 -9.49 11.49
N ALA A 22 -1.29 -10.27 11.13
CA ALA A 22 -0.15 -9.80 10.35
C ALA A 22 -0.58 -9.29 8.96
N GLN A 23 -1.52 -10.00 8.31
CA GLN A 23 -2.08 -9.59 7.03
C GLN A 23 -2.85 -8.27 7.15
N THR A 24 -3.69 -8.14 8.18
CA THR A 24 -4.46 -6.91 8.42
C THR A 24 -3.52 -5.72 8.67
N ALA A 25 -2.47 -5.91 9.47
CA ALA A 25 -1.47 -4.88 9.72
C ALA A 25 -0.72 -4.47 8.44
N ARG A 26 -0.33 -5.45 7.62
CA ARG A 26 0.29 -5.20 6.31
C ARG A 26 -0.65 -4.41 5.39
N ASP A 27 -1.89 -4.86 5.27
CA ASP A 27 -2.84 -4.25 4.34
C ASP A 27 -3.18 -2.81 4.78
N HIS A 28 -3.28 -2.56 6.08
CA HIS A 28 -3.41 -1.20 6.63
C HIS A 28 -2.18 -0.34 6.30
N ALA A 29 -0.97 -0.86 6.48
CA ALA A 29 0.26 -0.14 6.16
C ALA A 29 0.37 0.19 4.67
N VAL A 30 0.02 -0.75 3.79
CA VAL A 30 0.00 -0.53 2.34
C VAL A 30 -1.03 0.54 1.96
N LEU A 31 -2.24 0.49 2.53
CA LEU A 31 -3.27 1.49 2.28
C LEU A 31 -2.85 2.89 2.75
N ALA A 32 -2.22 2.98 3.92
CA ALA A 32 -1.70 4.24 4.44
C ALA A 32 -0.61 4.82 3.52
N ALA A 33 0.36 4.00 3.12
CA ALA A 33 1.43 4.39 2.20
C ALA A 33 0.88 4.80 0.82
N GLU A 34 -0.10 4.07 0.29
CA GLU A 34 -0.72 4.40 -0.99
C GLU A 34 -1.50 5.72 -0.93
N LYS A 35 -2.25 5.95 0.16
CA LYS A 35 -2.95 7.22 0.38
C LYS A 35 -1.98 8.39 0.45
N GLU A 36 -0.91 8.27 1.24
CA GLU A 36 0.10 9.32 1.38
C GLU A 36 0.78 9.62 0.05
N PHE A 37 1.13 8.59 -0.71
CA PHE A 37 1.71 8.73 -2.04
C PHE A 37 0.80 9.55 -2.96
N TRP A 38 -0.48 9.18 -3.08
CA TRP A 38 -1.40 9.87 -3.98
C TRP A 38 -1.78 11.28 -3.52
N GLN A 39 -1.82 11.53 -2.21
CA GLN A 39 -1.96 12.88 -1.66
C GLN A 39 -0.80 13.79 -2.10
N ARG A 40 0.45 13.31 -1.97
CA ARG A 40 1.63 14.07 -2.42
C ARG A 40 1.62 14.29 -3.93
N MET A 41 1.24 13.29 -4.73
CA MET A 41 1.09 13.46 -6.18
C MET A 41 -0.01 14.46 -6.54
N GLY A 42 -1.08 14.51 -5.75
CA GLY A 42 -2.15 15.50 -5.87
C GLY A 42 -1.67 16.93 -5.61
N GLU A 43 -0.86 17.15 -4.58
CA GLU A 43 -0.24 18.45 -4.32
C GLU A 43 0.75 18.86 -5.41
N LEU A 44 1.59 17.92 -5.88
CA LEU A 44 2.49 18.17 -7.02
C LEU A 44 1.70 18.53 -8.28
N SER A 45 0.57 17.89 -8.51
CA SER A 45 -0.31 18.16 -9.65
C SER A 45 -0.87 19.59 -9.68
N LYS A 46 -0.93 20.28 -8.52
CA LYS A 46 -1.39 21.66 -8.40
C LYS A 46 -0.27 22.69 -8.63
N SER A 47 0.99 22.26 -8.60
CA SER A 47 2.15 23.18 -8.60
C SER A 47 2.40 23.88 -9.94
N TYR A 48 2.13 23.22 -11.07
CA TYR A 48 2.23 23.83 -12.40
C TYR A 48 1.36 23.12 -13.44
N HIS A 49 1.11 23.81 -14.56
CA HIS A 49 0.39 23.25 -15.70
C HIS A 49 1.24 22.16 -16.38
N GLY A 50 0.77 20.91 -16.33
CA GLY A 50 1.50 19.76 -16.89
C GLY A 50 2.00 18.77 -15.84
N ALA A 51 1.98 19.12 -14.55
CA ALA A 51 2.53 18.27 -13.48
C ALA A 51 1.96 16.84 -13.45
N GLN A 52 0.66 16.66 -13.73
CA GLN A 52 0.06 15.32 -13.85
C GLN A 52 0.64 14.48 -14.98
N GLN A 53 0.99 15.12 -16.10
CA GLN A 53 1.62 14.44 -17.23
C GLN A 53 3.04 14.01 -16.87
N ASP A 54 3.79 14.86 -16.16
CA ASP A 54 5.16 14.54 -15.76
C ASP A 54 5.22 13.45 -14.69
N VAL A 55 4.30 13.47 -13.72
CA VAL A 55 4.10 12.35 -12.79
C VAL A 55 3.78 11.06 -13.55
N ALA A 56 2.88 11.12 -14.53
CA ALA A 56 2.51 9.96 -15.32
C ALA A 56 3.70 9.40 -16.13
N ASN A 57 4.49 10.29 -16.74
CA ASN A 57 5.70 9.94 -17.48
C ASN A 57 6.73 9.27 -16.56
N ALA A 58 6.98 9.84 -15.37
CA ALA A 58 7.90 9.27 -14.37
C ALA A 58 7.48 7.87 -13.89
N MET A 59 6.17 7.62 -13.81
CA MET A 59 5.61 6.32 -13.44
C MET A 59 5.51 5.33 -14.61
N GLY A 60 5.76 5.75 -15.85
CA GLY A 60 5.49 4.94 -17.04
C GLY A 60 4.00 4.61 -17.21
N ARG A 61 3.11 5.51 -16.79
CA ARG A 61 1.65 5.35 -16.83
C ARG A 61 1.01 6.46 -17.66
N LYS A 62 -0.29 6.29 -17.96
CA LYS A 62 -1.08 7.32 -18.64
C LYS A 62 -1.53 8.39 -17.63
N ARG A 63 -1.68 9.65 -18.08
CA ARG A 63 -2.19 10.75 -17.25
C ARG A 63 -3.51 10.44 -16.56
N ASP A 64 -4.41 9.74 -17.26
CA ASP A 64 -5.72 9.33 -16.71
C ASP A 64 -5.59 8.39 -15.49
N TYR A 65 -4.54 7.56 -15.44
CA TYR A 65 -4.25 6.72 -14.28
C TYR A 65 -3.90 7.59 -13.06
N VAL A 66 -3.05 8.60 -13.24
CA VAL A 66 -2.68 9.54 -12.17
C VAL A 66 -3.91 10.32 -11.71
N TYR A 67 -4.68 10.88 -12.65
CA TYR A 67 -5.91 11.63 -12.35
C TYR A 67 -6.91 10.82 -11.52
N LYS A 68 -7.20 9.58 -11.93
CA LYS A 68 -8.15 8.70 -11.22
C LYS A 68 -7.69 8.37 -9.80
N ASN A 69 -6.41 8.06 -9.62
CA ASN A 69 -5.90 7.71 -8.30
C ASN A 69 -5.80 8.92 -7.38
N VAL A 70 -5.27 10.06 -7.85
CA VAL A 70 -5.29 11.31 -7.07
C VAL A 70 -6.72 11.59 -6.61
N ARG A 71 -7.70 11.60 -7.53
CA ARG A 71 -9.11 11.81 -7.18
C ARG A 71 -9.64 10.78 -6.17
N LYS A 72 -9.24 9.51 -6.27
CA LYS A 72 -9.68 8.46 -5.34
C LYS A 72 -9.18 8.68 -3.90
N TYR A 73 -7.95 9.15 -3.73
CA TYR A 73 -7.29 9.26 -2.42
C TYR A 73 -7.29 10.69 -1.83
N THR A 74 -7.70 11.70 -2.61
CA THR A 74 -7.80 13.10 -2.18
C THR A 74 -9.21 13.68 -2.23
N ALA A 75 -10.23 12.90 -2.65
CA ALA A 75 -11.63 13.32 -2.60
C ALA A 75 -12.16 13.43 -1.17
#